data_AF-A0A2J9VJH1-F1
#
_entry.id   AF-A0A2J9VJH1-F1
#
_cell.length_a   1.000
_cell.length_b   1.000
_cell.length_c   1.000
_cell.angle_alpha   90.00
_cell.angle_beta   90.00
_cell.angle_gamma   90.00
#
_symmetry.space_group_name_H-M   'P 1'
#
loop_
_entity.id
_entity.type
_entity.pdbx_description
1 polymer ?
#
loop_
_entity_poly.entity_id
_entity_poly.type
_entity_poly.pdbx_seq_one_letter_code
_entity_poly.pdbx_strand_id
1 'polypeptide(L)' 'MRCTMSENQNFKRAEPIEMCSYKSPCVRNCCLDDKDICIGCGRTLEEICRWTSATNSEKQEILINSLARVQSRNVSI' A
#
# COMPACT_ATOMS: atom_id res chain seq x y z
N MET A 1 -2.79 18.84 49.92
CA MET A 1 -1.58 19.59 49.52
C MET A 1 -0.90 18.83 48.39
N ARG A 2 -0.55 19.51 47.29
CA ARG A 2 -0.03 18.97 46.03
C ARG A 2 1.31 18.25 46.21
N CYS A 3 1.56 17.21 45.39
CA CYS A 3 2.84 17.01 44.69
C CYS A 3 2.69 16.00 43.51
N THR A 4 2.59 16.56 42.29
CA THR A 4 3.13 16.12 40.97
C THR A 4 3.01 14.63 40.58
N MET A 5 2.06 14.21 39.74
CA MET A 5 2.07 14.29 38.25
C MET A 5 3.44 14.00 37.61
N SER A 6 3.65 12.81 37.02
CA SER A 6 4.09 12.66 35.63
C SER A 6 4.07 11.19 35.14
N GLU A 7 2.90 10.59 35.05
CA GLU A 7 2.67 9.46 34.13
C GLU A 7 2.08 10.02 32.84
N ASN A 8 2.94 10.64 32.02
CA ASN A 8 2.54 11.14 30.72
C ASN A 8 2.89 10.11 29.65
N GLN A 9 2.05 9.08 29.57
CA GLN A 9 1.88 8.25 28.40
C GLN A 9 1.30 9.13 27.26
N ASN A 10 2.15 9.91 26.61
CA ASN A 10 1.76 10.78 25.49
C ASN A 10 2.41 10.31 24.18
N PHE A 11 2.11 9.07 23.80
CA PHE A 11 2.27 8.57 22.42
C PHE A 11 0.95 8.80 21.67
N LYS A 12 0.55 10.06 21.52
CA LYS A 12 -0.53 10.43 20.60
C LYS A 12 -0.12 11.62 19.76
N ARG A 13 0.47 11.30 18.61
CA ARG A 13 0.20 12.00 17.36
C ARG A 13 -0.31 10.99 16.36
N ALA A 14 -1.49 10.42 16.65
CA ALA A 14 -2.34 9.91 15.59
C ALA A 14 -2.87 11.14 14.85
N GLU A 15 -2.01 11.70 13.99
CA GLU A 15 -2.45 12.48 12.84
C GLU A 15 -3.48 11.64 12.07
N PRO A 16 -4.51 12.28 11.48
CA PRO A 16 -5.60 11.56 10.83
C PRO A 16 -4.99 10.68 9.75
N ILE A 17 -4.89 9.38 10.02
CA ILE A 17 -4.46 8.41 9.02
C ILE A 17 -5.62 8.45 8.03
N GLU A 18 -5.47 9.26 6.98
CA GLU A 18 -6.39 9.24 5.85
C GLU A 18 -6.57 7.78 5.52
N MET A 19 -7.78 7.33 5.81
CA MET A 19 -8.20 5.97 5.65
C MET A 19 -7.93 5.64 4.19
N CYS A 20 -6.84 4.90 3.98
CA CYS A 20 -6.37 4.42 2.71
C CYS A 20 -7.46 3.49 2.17
N SER A 21 -8.49 4.09 1.57
CA SER A 21 -9.74 3.44 1.15
C SER A 21 -9.48 2.38 0.07
N TYR A 22 -8.31 2.43 -0.55
CA TYR A 22 -7.83 1.47 -1.51
C TYR A 22 -7.24 0.23 -0.84
N LYS A 23 -7.89 -0.91 -1.07
CA LYS A 23 -7.34 -2.22 -0.73
C LYS A 23 -6.11 -2.50 -1.59
N SER A 24 -5.07 -3.06 -0.97
CA SER A 24 -3.91 -3.54 -1.74
C SER A 24 -4.35 -4.68 -2.66
N PRO A 25 -3.97 -4.68 -3.95
CA PRO A 25 -4.30 -5.76 -4.90
C PRO A 25 -3.39 -6.99 -4.72
N CYS A 26 -2.64 -7.07 -3.62
CA CYS A 26 -1.67 -8.14 -3.39
C CYS A 26 -2.38 -9.47 -3.08
N VAL A 27 -2.19 -10.46 -3.94
CA VAL A 27 -2.69 -11.84 -3.77
C VAL A 27 -1.77 -12.74 -2.94
N ARG A 28 -0.76 -12.15 -2.28
CA ARG A 28 0.28 -12.85 -1.50
C ARG A 28 1.08 -13.93 -2.24
N ASN A 29 1.00 -13.92 -3.57
CA ASN A 29 1.81 -14.76 -4.45
C ASN A 29 2.75 -13.85 -5.26
N CYS A 30 3.87 -13.46 -4.64
CA CYS A 30 4.80 -12.49 -5.23
C CYS A 30 5.92 -13.21 -5.99
N CYS A 31 5.87 -13.11 -7.32
CA CYS A 31 6.98 -13.48 -8.20
C CYS A 31 7.15 -12.32 -9.19
N LEU A 32 8.33 -11.70 -9.22
CA LEU A 32 8.64 -10.61 -10.16
C LEU A 32 9.13 -11.20 -11.49
N ASP A 33 8.78 -10.55 -12.60
CA ASP A 33 9.35 -10.81 -13.92
C ASP A 33 10.64 -10.00 -14.17
N ASP A 34 11.24 -10.15 -15.37
CA ASP A 34 12.47 -9.44 -15.76
C ASP A 34 12.31 -7.90 -15.81
N LYS A 35 11.08 -7.39 -15.70
CA LYS A 35 10.77 -5.95 -15.66
C LYS A 35 10.39 -5.48 -14.26
N ASP A 36 10.69 -6.28 -13.24
CA ASP A 36 10.31 -6.05 -11.85
C ASP A 36 8.80 -5.91 -11.64
N ILE A 37 7.98 -6.54 -12.48
CA ILE A 37 6.53 -6.56 -12.32
C ILE A 37 6.11 -7.87 -11.66
N CYS A 38 5.35 -7.77 -10.58
CA CYS A 38 4.76 -8.92 -9.92
C CYS A 38 3.73 -9.58 -10.83
N ILE A 39 3.95 -10.84 -11.18
CA ILE A 39 3.05 -11.62 -12.04
C ILE A 39 1.70 -11.91 -11.37
N GLY A 40 1.65 -11.94 -10.04
CA GLY A 40 0.44 -12.25 -9.28
C GLY A 40 -0.52 -11.07 -9.16
N CYS A 41 0.00 -9.88 -8.80
CA CYS A 41 -0.85 -8.70 -8.62
C CYS A 41 -0.73 -7.65 -9.73
N GLY A 42 0.34 -7.66 -10.53
CA GLY A 42 0.57 -6.71 -11.63
C GLY A 42 1.31 -5.42 -11.26
N ARG A 43 1.74 -5.28 -10.00
CA ARG A 43 2.46 -4.08 -9.51
C ARG A 43 3.95 -4.17 -9.79
N THR A 44 4.59 -3.05 -10.05
CA THR A 44 6.06 -2.99 -10.09
C THR A 44 6.66 -3.06 -8.68
N LEU A 45 7.93 -3.45 -8.57
CA LEU A 45 8.67 -3.42 -7.31
C LEU A 45 8.66 -2.01 -6.68
N GLU A 46 8.84 -0.97 -7.50
CA GLU A 46 8.77 0.42 -7.04
C GLU A 46 7.39 0.77 -6.45
N GLU A 47 6.31 0.37 -7.14
CA GLU A 47 4.93 0.55 -6.67
C GLU A 47 4.67 -0.20 -5.37
N ILE A 48 5.26 -1.38 -5.18
CA ILE A 48 5.16 -2.18 -3.95
C ILE A 48 5.86 -1.45 -2.80
N CYS A 49 7.10 -0.99 -3.01
CA CYS A 49 7.90 -0.29 -2.01
C CYS A 49 7.26 1.03 -1.57
N ARG A 50 6.69 1.81 -2.51
CA ARG A 50 6.10 3.13 -2.22
C ARG A 50 4.63 3.09 -1.78
N TRP A 51 3.98 1.92 -1.72
CA TRP A 51 2.54 1.83 -1.44
C TRP A 51 2.13 2.46 -0.11
N THR A 52 2.93 2.27 0.94
CA THR A 52 2.64 2.78 2.29
C THR A 52 2.73 4.30 2.36
N SER A 53 3.60 4.91 1.55
CA SER A 53 3.79 6.35 1.44
C SER A 53 2.99 7.00 0.31
N ALA A 54 2.35 6.22 -0.55
CA ALA A 54 1.59 6.71 -1.68
C ALA A 54 0.29 7.40 -1.23
N THR A 55 -0.02 8.53 -1.88
CA THR A 55 -1.26 9.28 -1.77
C THR A 55 -2.44 8.49 -2.34
N ASN A 56 -3.68 8.89 -2.02
CA ASN A 56 -4.88 8.23 -2.55
C ASN A 56 -4.93 8.26 -4.09
N SER A 57 -4.53 9.37 -4.71
CA SER A 57 -4.43 9.49 -6.18
C SER A 57 -3.41 8.51 -6.76
N GLU A 58 -2.22 8.42 -6.19
CA GLU A 58 -1.19 7.47 -6.64
C GLU A 58 -1.64 6.02 -6.46
N LYS A 59 -2.31 5.71 -5.33
CA LYS A 59 -2.83 4.37 -5.08
C LYS A 59 -3.88 3.97 -6.12
N GLN A 60 -4.74 4.90 -6.53
CA GLN A 60 -5.70 4.68 -7.61
C GLN A 60 -4.98 4.41 -8.94
N GLU A 61 -3.99 5.21 -9.31
CA GLU A 61 -3.22 4.99 -10.54
C GLU A 61 -2.50 3.65 -10.54
N ILE A 62 -1.85 3.29 -9.42
CA ILE A 62 -1.19 2.00 -9.25
C ILE A 62 -2.19 0.87 -9.45
N LEU A 63 -3.39 0.95 -8.87
CA LEU A 63 -4.43 -0.06 -9.05
C LEU A 63 -4.86 -0.19 -10.51
N ILE A 64 -5.13 0.92 -11.20
CA ILE A 64 -5.54 0.93 -12.60
C ILE A 64 -4.45 0.30 -13.48
N ASN A 65 -3.19 0.71 -13.32
CA ASN A 65 -2.06 0.19 -14.08
C ASN A 65 -1.82 -1.30 -13.80
N SER A 66 -1.89 -1.70 -12.54
CA SER A 66 -1.75 -3.09 -12.10
C SER A 66 -2.82 -3.98 -12.73
N LEU A 67 -4.09 -3.54 -12.70
CA LEU A 67 -5.21 -4.23 -13.31
C LEU A 67 -5.07 -4.30 -14.83
N ALA A 68 -4.63 -3.23 -15.49
CA ALA A 68 -4.40 -3.24 -16.94
C ALA A 68 -3.31 -4.24 -17.35
N ARG A 69 -2.23 -4.34 -16.56
CA ARG A 69 -1.16 -5.32 -16.75
C ARG A 69 -1.63 -6.76 -16.56
N VAL A 70 -2.47 -7.02 -15.56
CA VAL A 70 -3.06 -8.35 -15.32
C VAL A 70 -4.11 -8.69 -16.37
N GLN A 71 -4.94 -7.76 -16.81
CA GLN A 71 -5.93 -8.02 -17.87
C GLN A 71 -5.27 -8.32 -19.21
N SER A 72 -4.20 -7.59 -19.55
CA SER A 72 -3.44 -7.81 -20.78
C SER A 72 -2.73 -9.17 -20.77
N ARG A 73 -2.26 -9.61 -19.60
CA ARG A 73 -1.76 -10.96 -19.37
C ARG A 73 -2.96 -11.83 -19.04
N ASN A 74 -3.77 -12.25 -20.01
CA ASN A 74 -4.99 -13.04 -19.84
C ASN A 74 -4.87 -14.21 -18.80
N VAL A 75 -4.87 -13.90 -17.50
CA VAL A 75 -4.69 -14.85 -16.40
C VAL A 75 -6.09 -15.35 -16.16
N SER A 76 -6.42 -16.46 -16.82
CA SER A 76 -7.54 -17.30 -16.42
C SER A 76 -7.22 -17.79 -15.01
N ILE A 77 -7.78 -17.13 -14.00
CA ILE A 77 -7.87 -17.65 -12.63
C ILE A 77 -9.19 -18.40 -12.52
#